data_AF-A0A9P6C3N4-F1
#
_entry.id   AF-A0A9P6C3N4-F1
#
_cell.length_a   1.000
_cell.length_b   1.000
_cell.length_c   1.000
_cell.angle_alpha   90.00
_cell.angle_beta   90.00
_cell.angle_gamma   90.00
#
_symmetry.space_group_name_H-M   'P 1'
#
loop_
_entity.id
_entity.type
_entity.pdbx_description
1 polymer ?
#
loop_
_entity_poly.entity_id
_entity_poly.type
_entity_poly.pdbx_seq_one_letter_code
_entity_poly.pdbx_strand_id
1 'polypeptide(L)'
;MENPPLLFRNAPSEKWSTTVDDLPPEILAHIFTHLLEPTPEPFPFPLPNSFHRWQVVTRVSRFWRITALSTPSLWRRIHINKISDEMVLHYLPLSGDLPLEVYYTADLSDMPDPNRPEGLVEDKALKAVTMNIDRIRELHIFSSLTEAYSPWKYFTKPATLLESLTIISTDEDDTGITYVLPPICNAEMTRLRKLVLANVSLWPYDSFHDLTHLALYDQLDEARLPLHTFLNTLSQSPQLETLILVGAGLEDDFIFDTSNLIKPVSLACLRYLEIGDWSFEMVPLTFLKHITLPPEATLCLW
;
A
#
# COMPACT_ATOMS: atom_id res chain seq x y z
N MET A 1 26.87 23.16 81.73
CA MET A 1 25.92 22.65 80.72
C MET A 1 25.97 23.62 79.54
N GLU A 2 26.94 23.41 78.66
CA GLU A 2 27.10 24.14 77.41
C GLU A 2 26.55 23.24 76.29
N ASN A 3 25.69 23.80 75.44
CA ASN A 3 25.15 23.13 74.26
C ASN A 3 25.71 23.85 73.02
N PRO A 4 26.26 23.15 72.01
CA PRO A 4 26.84 23.80 70.84
C PRO A 4 25.76 24.16 69.81
N PRO A 5 25.97 25.17 68.94
CA PRO A 5 25.07 25.42 67.83
C PRO A 5 25.48 24.55 66.62
N LEU A 6 24.58 23.65 66.21
CA LEU A 6 24.68 22.97 64.91
C LEU A 6 24.16 23.90 63.82
N LEU A 7 25.07 24.45 63.03
CA LEU A 7 24.80 25.08 61.73
C LEU A 7 24.37 23.99 60.73
N PHE A 8 23.08 23.74 60.61
CA PHE A 8 22.53 23.06 59.44
C PHE A 8 22.46 24.07 58.29
N ARG A 9 23.46 24.03 57.40
CA ARG A 9 23.38 24.60 56.06
C ARG A 9 22.22 23.94 55.33
N ASN A 10 21.22 24.74 54.95
CA ASN A 10 20.23 24.35 53.96
C ASN A 10 20.95 24.09 52.63
N ALA A 11 21.06 22.83 52.23
CA ALA A 11 21.36 22.49 50.84
C ALA A 11 20.13 22.87 49.98
N PRO A 12 20.30 23.54 48.83
CA PRO A 12 19.18 23.75 47.93
C PRO A 12 18.69 22.39 47.45
N SER A 13 17.39 22.10 47.63
CA SER A 13 16.79 20.95 46.98
C SER A 13 16.78 21.23 45.48
N GLU A 14 17.71 20.61 44.75
CA GLU A 14 17.64 20.51 43.30
C GLU A 14 16.36 19.76 42.96
N LYS A 15 15.31 20.51 42.63
CA LYS A 15 14.16 19.97 41.92
C LYS A 15 14.61 19.77 40.48
N TRP A 16 15.02 18.56 40.15
CA TRP A 16 15.11 18.10 38.78
C TRP A 16 13.67 17.96 38.25
N SER A 17 13.02 19.08 37.95
CA SER A 17 11.82 19.07 37.12
C SER A 17 12.28 18.99 35.67
N THR A 18 12.86 17.85 35.28
CA THR A 18 13.05 17.56 33.87
C THR A 18 11.67 17.40 33.26
N THR A 19 11.25 18.44 32.54
CA THR A 19 10.05 18.41 31.72
C THR A 19 10.36 17.63 30.44
N VAL A 20 9.33 17.10 29.79
CA VAL A 20 9.53 16.42 28.50
C VAL A 20 10.05 17.38 27.42
N ASP A 21 9.89 18.70 27.61
CA ASP A 21 10.47 19.74 26.76
C ASP A 21 12.00 19.86 26.88
N ASP A 22 12.64 19.22 27.87
CA ASP A 22 14.10 19.19 28.03
C ASP A 22 14.76 18.05 27.22
N LEU A 23 13.96 17.21 26.54
CA LEU A 23 14.50 16.17 25.67
C LEU A 23 15.17 16.77 24.42
N PRO A 24 16.30 16.21 23.95
CA PRO A 24 16.87 16.58 22.67
C PRO A 24 15.87 16.37 21.52
N PRO A 25 15.87 17.25 20.50
CA PRO A 25 14.92 17.16 19.38
C PRO A 25 15.02 15.83 18.63
N GLU A 26 16.18 15.18 18.59
CA GLU A 26 16.37 13.87 17.95
C GLU A 26 15.62 12.75 18.69
N ILE A 27 15.60 12.81 20.02
CA ILE A 27 14.88 11.84 20.85
C ILE A 27 13.37 12.05 20.70
N LEU A 28 12.90 13.30 20.71
CA LEU A 28 11.50 13.62 20.43
C LEU A 28 11.09 13.18 19.03
N ALA A 29 11.90 13.45 18.02
CA ALA A 29 11.66 13.02 16.65
C ALA A 29 11.54 11.49 16.56
N HIS A 30 12.44 10.75 17.22
CA HIS A 30 12.35 9.29 17.30
C HIS A 30 11.04 8.84 17.97
N ILE A 31 10.65 9.44 19.10
CA ILE A 31 9.37 9.16 19.76
C ILE A 31 8.20 9.42 18.81
N PHE A 32 8.22 10.52 18.04
CA PHE A 32 7.16 10.83 17.09
C PHE A 32 7.04 9.79 15.98
N THR A 33 8.14 9.14 15.57
CA THR A 33 8.07 8.07 14.56
C THR A 33 7.31 6.83 15.04
N HIS A 34 7.27 6.56 16.35
CA HIS A 34 6.43 5.49 16.91
C HIS A 34 4.92 5.79 16.78
N LEU A 35 4.55 7.06 16.60
CA LEU A 35 3.16 7.46 16.29
C LEU A 35 2.82 7.29 14.80
N LEU A 36 3.85 7.10 13.95
CA LEU A 36 3.64 6.67 12.58
C LEU A 36 3.41 5.17 12.52
N GLU A 37 4.00 4.35 13.39
CA GLU A 37 3.90 2.90 13.25
C GLU A 37 2.42 2.45 13.13
N PRO A 38 1.99 1.98 11.95
CA PRO A 38 0.76 1.23 11.88
C PRO A 38 1.03 -0.03 12.69
N THR A 39 0.08 -0.43 13.54
CA THR A 39 -0.11 -1.86 13.81
C THR A 39 0.00 -2.55 12.45
N PRO A 40 0.91 -3.53 12.23
CA PRO A 40 1.14 -4.11 10.91
C PRO A 40 -0.21 -4.58 10.37
N GLU A 41 -0.78 -3.79 9.46
CA GLU A 41 -2.02 -4.17 8.83
C GLU A 41 -1.64 -5.34 7.92
N PRO A 42 -2.25 -6.51 8.12
CA PRO A 42 -1.90 -7.66 7.32
C PRO A 42 -2.17 -7.33 5.86
N PHE A 43 -1.21 -7.67 5.00
CA PHE A 43 -1.45 -7.78 3.57
C PHE A 43 -2.76 -8.57 3.38
N PRO A 44 -3.69 -8.12 2.51
CA PRO A 44 -3.47 -7.26 1.33
C PRO A 44 -3.90 -5.79 1.47
N PHE A 45 -4.52 -5.36 2.58
CA PHE A 45 -5.18 -4.05 2.67
C PHE A 45 -4.43 -3.11 3.63
N PRO A 46 -3.50 -2.27 3.11
CA PRO A 46 -2.60 -1.48 3.95
C PRO A 46 -3.17 -0.12 4.35
N LEU A 47 -4.51 0.08 4.35
CA LEU A 47 -5.13 1.38 4.64
C LEU A 47 -5.04 1.72 6.12
N PRO A 48 -4.11 2.60 6.53
CA PRO A 48 -3.91 2.93 7.93
C PRO A 48 -5.20 3.47 8.53
N ASN A 49 -5.57 2.94 9.69
CA ASN A 49 -6.67 3.47 10.50
C ASN A 49 -6.60 4.99 10.76
N SER A 50 -5.42 5.61 10.65
CA SER A 50 -5.28 7.07 10.61
C SER A 50 -3.96 7.52 10.00
N PHE A 51 -4.03 8.40 8.99
CA PHE A 51 -2.86 8.97 8.31
C PHE A 51 -2.16 10.11 9.07
N HIS A 52 -2.86 10.72 10.02
CA HIS A 52 -2.44 12.00 10.62
C HIS A 52 -2.44 11.99 12.15
N ARG A 53 -2.53 10.81 12.77
CA ARG A 53 -2.52 10.66 14.25
C ARG A 53 -1.35 11.36 14.92
N TRP A 54 -0.16 11.24 14.33
CA TRP A 54 1.04 11.86 14.84
C TRP A 54 0.95 13.40 14.89
N GLN A 55 0.09 14.05 14.10
CA GLN A 55 -0.03 15.52 14.09
C GLN A 55 -0.46 16.10 15.44
N VAL A 56 -1.03 15.28 16.34
CA VAL A 56 -1.32 15.69 17.72
C VAL A 56 -0.09 16.25 18.43
N VAL A 57 1.12 15.75 18.11
CA VAL A 57 2.38 16.22 18.71
C VAL A 57 2.69 17.68 18.36
N THR A 58 2.21 18.15 17.21
CA THR A 58 2.40 19.55 16.78
C THR A 58 1.60 20.55 17.61
N ARG A 59 0.68 20.08 18.46
CA ARG A 59 -0.19 20.90 19.31
C ARG A 59 0.23 20.94 20.78
N VAL A 60 1.25 20.16 21.18
CA VAL A 60 1.67 20.04 22.58
C VAL A 60 2.42 21.28 23.06
N SER A 61 3.53 21.61 22.41
CA SER A 61 4.35 22.79 22.72
C SER A 61 4.96 23.37 21.44
N ARG A 62 5.45 24.62 21.50
CA ARG A 62 6.16 25.23 20.37
C ARG A 62 7.40 24.43 19.97
N PHE A 63 8.09 23.86 20.96
CA PHE A 63 9.27 23.03 20.72
C PHE A 63 8.92 21.76 19.96
N TRP A 64 7.90 21.02 20.40
CA TRP A 64 7.43 19.81 19.71
C TRP A 64 6.97 20.08 18.29
N ARG A 65 6.27 21.21 18.07
CA ARG A 65 5.86 21.62 16.73
C ARG A 65 7.05 21.87 15.81
N ILE A 66 8.07 22.59 16.28
CA ILE A 66 9.29 22.84 15.50
C ILE A 66 9.99 21.53 15.19
N THR A 67 10.19 20.68 16.20
CA THR A 67 10.82 19.36 16.05
C THR A 67 10.09 18.50 15.01
N ALA A 68 8.75 18.42 15.08
CA ALA A 68 7.97 17.65 14.14
C ALA A 68 8.02 18.21 12.70
N LEU A 69 7.91 19.53 12.52
CA LEU A 69 8.03 20.17 11.21
C LEU A 69 9.44 20.00 10.60
N SER A 70 10.47 19.90 11.44
CA SER A 70 11.85 19.67 11.02
C SER A 70 12.23 18.20 10.88
N THR A 71 11.29 17.26 11.01
CA THR A 71 11.55 15.80 10.92
C THR A 71 10.90 15.21 9.66
N PRO A 72 11.65 15.05 8.55
CA PRO A 72 11.07 14.65 7.26
C PRO A 72 10.36 13.29 7.25
N SER A 73 10.82 12.34 8.09
CA SER A 73 10.23 11.00 8.16
C SER A 73 8.76 10.99 8.59
N LEU A 74 8.30 12.02 9.32
CA LEU A 74 6.89 12.18 9.71
C LEU A 74 5.97 12.54 8.53
N TRP A 75 6.55 13.08 7.46
CA TRP A 75 5.82 13.63 6.31
C TRP A 75 5.91 12.75 5.07
N ARG A 76 6.54 11.57 5.14
CA ARG A 76 6.72 10.68 3.98
C ARG A 76 5.44 9.94 3.56
N ARG A 77 4.47 9.83 4.46
CA ARG A 77 3.14 9.24 4.19
C ARG A 77 2.19 10.32 3.75
N ILE A 78 1.76 10.23 2.49
CA ILE A 78 0.88 11.20 1.87
C ILE A 78 -0.45 10.53 1.60
N HIS A 79 -1.50 10.98 2.28
CA HIS A 79 -2.88 10.61 1.97
C HIS A 79 -3.51 11.72 1.15
N ILE A 80 -3.98 11.36 -0.02
CA ILE A 80 -4.66 12.24 -0.96
C ILE A 80 -6.13 11.82 -0.97
N ASN A 81 -6.95 12.74 -0.51
CA ASN A 81 -8.41 12.72 -0.57
C ASN A 81 -8.89 14.16 -0.73
N LYS A 82 -10.14 14.35 -1.20
CA LYS A 82 -10.70 15.69 -1.48
C LYS A 82 -10.62 16.69 -0.33
N ILE A 83 -10.63 16.23 0.92
CA ILE A 83 -10.59 17.09 2.11
C ILE A 83 -9.17 17.59 2.38
N SER A 84 -8.15 16.85 1.91
CA SER A 84 -6.74 17.01 2.28
C SER A 84 -5.86 17.68 1.22
N ASP A 85 -6.38 18.04 0.05
CA ASP A 85 -5.56 18.53 -1.08
C ASP A 85 -4.59 19.66 -0.70
N GLU A 86 -5.07 20.69 0.01
CA GLU A 86 -4.22 21.81 0.44
C GLU A 86 -3.17 21.37 1.48
N MET A 87 -3.51 20.41 2.33
CA MET A 87 -2.59 19.87 3.33
C MET A 87 -1.46 19.08 2.66
N VAL A 88 -1.78 18.27 1.64
CA VAL A 88 -0.77 17.52 0.86
C VAL A 88 0.27 18.46 0.26
N LEU A 89 -0.17 19.58 -0.33
CA LEU A 89 0.72 20.58 -0.91
C LEU A 89 1.64 21.22 0.15
N HIS A 90 1.22 21.28 1.40
CA HIS A 90 2.06 21.76 2.51
C HIS A 90 3.00 20.67 3.05
N TYR A 91 2.59 19.40 3.03
CA TYR A 91 3.33 18.28 3.61
C TYR A 91 4.41 17.73 2.69
N LEU A 92 4.15 17.73 1.38
CA LEU A 92 5.07 17.18 0.40
C LEU A 92 6.48 17.82 0.48
N PRO A 93 6.66 19.15 0.60
CA PRO A 93 7.98 19.74 0.81
C PRO A 93 8.66 19.32 2.13
N LEU A 94 7.88 19.04 3.17
CA LEU A 94 8.41 18.65 4.48
C LEU A 94 8.99 17.22 4.47
N SER A 95 8.57 16.39 3.53
CA SER A 95 9.11 15.03 3.34
C SER A 95 10.57 14.99 2.84
N GLY A 96 11.12 16.13 2.40
CA GLY A 96 12.48 16.23 1.89
C GLY A 96 12.67 15.36 0.64
N ASP A 97 13.75 14.57 0.61
CA ASP A 97 14.06 13.62 -0.47
C ASP A 97 13.74 12.16 -0.10
N LEU A 98 13.03 11.93 1.02
CA LEU A 98 12.74 10.58 1.48
C LEU A 98 11.78 9.85 0.52
N PRO A 99 11.86 8.51 0.43
CA PRO A 99 10.89 7.71 -0.29
C PRO A 99 9.48 7.90 0.26
N LEU A 100 8.50 8.04 -0.64
CA LEU A 100 7.12 8.35 -0.33
C LEU A 100 6.24 7.09 -0.27
N GLU A 101 5.31 7.11 0.67
CA GLU A 101 4.23 6.13 0.83
C GLU A 101 2.92 6.88 0.52
N VAL A 102 2.33 6.62 -0.65
CA VAL A 102 1.23 7.41 -1.21
C VAL A 102 -0.05 6.60 -1.19
N TYR A 103 -1.09 7.19 -0.61
CA TYR A 103 -2.44 6.65 -0.56
C TYR A 103 -3.38 7.61 -1.26
N TYR A 104 -4.09 7.15 -2.27
CA TYR A 104 -5.08 7.90 -3.01
C TYR A 104 -6.44 7.26 -2.80
N THR A 105 -7.37 8.00 -2.18
CA THR A 105 -8.74 7.54 -1.98
C THR A 105 -9.68 8.55 -2.62
N ALA A 106 -10.32 8.17 -3.72
CA ALA A 106 -11.38 8.98 -4.31
C ALA A 106 -12.65 8.84 -3.46
N ASP A 107 -13.25 9.97 -3.10
CA ASP A 107 -14.51 9.98 -2.34
C ASP A 107 -15.67 9.61 -3.28
N LEU A 108 -16.28 8.45 -3.04
CA LEU A 108 -17.43 7.92 -3.78
C LEU A 108 -18.75 8.63 -3.45
N SER A 109 -18.81 9.39 -2.35
CA SER A 109 -20.02 10.14 -1.97
C SER A 109 -20.33 11.30 -2.92
N ASP A 110 -19.35 11.68 -3.74
CA ASP A 110 -19.48 12.60 -4.86
C ASP A 110 -19.61 11.81 -6.19
N MET A 111 -20.52 10.83 -6.25
CA MET A 111 -21.05 10.42 -7.54
C MET A 111 -21.50 11.70 -8.27
N PRO A 112 -21.01 11.94 -9.50
CA PRO A 112 -21.18 13.23 -10.15
C PRO A 112 -22.66 13.58 -10.17
N ASP A 113 -23.02 14.76 -9.64
CA ASP A 113 -24.30 15.37 -9.98
C ASP A 113 -24.36 15.37 -11.51
N PRO A 114 -25.32 14.67 -12.13
CA PRO A 114 -25.40 14.53 -13.58
C PRO A 114 -25.59 15.89 -14.28
N ASN A 115 -25.88 16.96 -13.52
CA ASN A 115 -25.97 18.33 -13.99
C ASN A 115 -24.69 19.15 -13.80
N ARG A 116 -23.68 18.61 -13.10
CA ARG A 116 -22.39 19.27 -12.95
C ARG A 116 -21.63 19.10 -14.27
N PRO A 117 -21.27 20.19 -14.96
CA PRO A 117 -20.54 20.08 -16.22
C PRO A 117 -19.30 19.22 -16.00
N GLU A 118 -19.05 18.30 -16.93
CA GLU A 118 -17.85 17.45 -17.04
C GLU A 118 -16.60 18.32 -17.15
N GLY A 119 -16.25 18.99 -16.06
CA GLY A 119 -14.98 19.64 -15.84
C GLY A 119 -14.18 18.69 -14.98
N LEU A 120 -13.16 18.07 -15.57
CA LEU A 120 -12.10 17.37 -14.85
C LEU A 120 -11.59 18.33 -13.76
N VAL A 121 -12.08 18.20 -12.53
CA VAL A 121 -11.49 18.93 -11.40
C VAL A 121 -10.06 18.42 -11.33
N GLU A 122 -9.12 19.31 -11.64
CA GLU A 122 -7.72 18.96 -11.61
C GLU A 122 -7.33 18.64 -10.17
N ASP A 123 -6.95 17.38 -9.94
CA ASP A 123 -6.45 16.92 -8.66
C ASP A 123 -5.03 17.46 -8.47
N LYS A 124 -4.94 18.64 -7.84
CA LYS A 124 -3.68 19.38 -7.67
C LYS A 124 -2.71 18.62 -6.76
N ALA A 125 -3.24 17.93 -5.75
CA ALA A 125 -2.45 17.16 -4.80
C ALA A 125 -1.85 15.94 -5.47
N LEU A 126 -2.66 15.14 -6.18
CA LEU A 126 -2.17 14.00 -6.95
C LEU A 126 -1.15 14.43 -7.99
N LYS A 127 -1.42 15.50 -8.75
CA LYS A 127 -0.48 16.05 -9.72
C LYS A 127 0.86 16.45 -9.09
N ALA A 128 0.85 17.10 -7.93
CA ALA A 128 2.08 17.50 -7.24
C ALA A 128 2.87 16.28 -6.73
N VAL A 129 2.18 15.25 -6.24
CA VAL A 129 2.81 14.01 -5.80
C VAL A 129 3.40 13.24 -6.98
N THR A 130 2.71 13.13 -8.11
CA THR A 130 3.26 12.44 -9.30
C THR A 130 4.43 13.19 -9.96
N MET A 131 4.60 14.49 -9.72
CA MET A 131 5.85 15.18 -10.09
C MET A 131 7.08 14.65 -9.31
N ASN A 132 6.86 13.94 -8.21
CA ASN A 132 7.88 13.29 -7.39
C ASN A 132 7.85 11.75 -7.56
N ILE A 133 7.41 11.25 -8.73
CA ILE A 133 7.24 9.81 -8.98
C ILE A 133 8.48 8.97 -8.65
N ASP A 134 9.66 9.53 -8.89
CA ASP A 134 10.95 8.85 -8.69
C ASP A 134 11.21 8.54 -7.21
N ARG A 135 10.46 9.18 -6.30
CA ARG A 135 10.53 8.97 -4.86
C ARG A 135 9.44 8.03 -4.35
N ILE A 136 8.42 7.71 -5.14
CA ILE A 136 7.30 6.87 -4.69
C ILE A 136 7.78 5.42 -4.53
N ARG A 137 7.73 4.92 -3.30
CA ARG A 137 8.07 3.54 -2.94
C ARG A 137 6.83 2.68 -2.77
N GLU A 138 5.75 3.25 -2.25
CA GLU A 138 4.49 2.55 -2.05
C GLU A 138 3.37 3.41 -2.63
N LEU A 139 2.52 2.81 -3.46
CA LEU A 139 1.40 3.47 -4.12
C LEU A 139 0.15 2.63 -3.92
N HIS A 140 -0.85 3.20 -3.24
CA HIS A 140 -2.12 2.55 -2.98
C HIS A 140 -3.26 3.42 -3.48
N ILE A 141 -4.04 2.90 -4.42
CA ILE A 141 -5.10 3.62 -5.13
C ILE A 141 -6.42 2.91 -4.89
N PHE A 142 -7.39 3.68 -4.39
CA PHE A 142 -8.75 3.25 -4.10
C PHE A 142 -9.68 4.27 -4.79
N SER A 143 -10.06 3.98 -6.03
CA SER A 143 -10.83 4.92 -6.84
C SER A 143 -11.53 4.23 -8.01
N SER A 144 -12.52 4.90 -8.59
CA SER A 144 -13.01 4.56 -9.94
C SER A 144 -11.84 4.64 -10.93
N LEU A 145 -11.74 3.66 -11.82
CA LEU A 145 -10.69 3.61 -12.84
C LEU A 145 -11.19 4.01 -14.23
N THR A 146 -12.47 4.36 -14.35
CA THR A 146 -13.09 4.86 -15.58
C THR A 146 -12.33 6.06 -16.17
N GLU A 147 -12.29 6.19 -17.51
CA GLU A 147 -11.46 7.19 -18.20
C GLU A 147 -11.64 8.63 -17.68
N ALA A 148 -12.87 9.00 -17.31
CA ALA A 148 -13.20 10.33 -16.82
C ALA A 148 -12.57 10.65 -15.45
N TYR A 149 -12.42 9.65 -14.58
CA TYR A 149 -12.00 9.82 -13.18
C TYR A 149 -10.66 9.16 -12.86
N SER A 150 -10.06 8.52 -13.86
CA SER A 150 -8.84 7.76 -13.69
C SER A 150 -7.68 8.62 -13.16
N PRO A 151 -7.01 8.21 -12.06
CA PRO A 151 -5.83 8.89 -11.55
C PRO A 151 -4.64 8.77 -12.52
N TRP A 152 -4.70 7.83 -13.48
CA TRP A 152 -3.63 7.47 -14.39
C TRP A 152 -3.15 8.60 -15.29
N LYS A 153 -3.98 9.59 -15.59
CA LYS A 153 -3.59 10.77 -16.37
C LYS A 153 -2.43 11.56 -15.75
N TYR A 154 -2.19 11.40 -14.44
CA TYR A 154 -1.09 12.06 -13.73
C TYR A 154 0.21 11.25 -13.69
N PHE A 155 0.16 9.95 -14.02
CA PHE A 155 1.28 9.02 -13.94
C PHE A 155 1.95 8.85 -15.31
N THR A 156 2.66 9.89 -15.75
CA THR A 156 3.27 9.95 -17.10
C THR A 156 4.70 9.41 -17.16
N LYS A 157 5.27 9.02 -16.02
CA LYS A 157 6.65 8.57 -15.86
C LYS A 157 6.70 7.26 -15.07
N PRO A 158 7.72 6.42 -15.30
CA PRO A 158 7.92 5.18 -14.56
C PRO A 158 8.29 5.47 -13.09
N ALA A 159 7.79 4.65 -12.16
CA ALA A 159 8.11 4.74 -10.73
C ALA A 159 9.21 3.73 -10.38
N THR A 160 10.47 4.16 -10.52
CA THR A 160 11.64 3.28 -10.43
C THR A 160 11.96 2.77 -9.01
N LEU A 161 11.45 3.44 -7.97
CA LEU A 161 11.58 3.03 -6.57
C LEU A 161 10.38 2.23 -6.04
N LEU A 162 9.37 1.95 -6.88
CA LEU A 162 8.13 1.34 -6.43
C LEU A 162 8.36 -0.12 -5.99
N GLU A 163 8.04 -0.41 -4.73
CA GLU A 163 8.15 -1.73 -4.09
C GLU A 163 6.78 -2.34 -3.78
N SER A 164 5.76 -1.51 -3.55
CA SER A 164 4.38 -1.95 -3.28
C SER A 164 3.38 -1.18 -4.11
N LEU A 165 2.50 -1.91 -4.81
CA LEU A 165 1.39 -1.36 -5.59
C LEU A 165 0.08 -2.01 -5.16
N THR A 166 -0.88 -1.18 -4.79
CA THR A 166 -2.27 -1.60 -4.53
C THR A 166 -3.20 -0.80 -5.41
N ILE A 167 -4.06 -1.48 -6.14
CA ILE A 167 -5.11 -0.87 -6.96
C ILE A 167 -6.41 -1.57 -6.63
N ILE A 168 -7.35 -0.82 -6.09
CA ILE A 168 -8.70 -1.27 -5.80
C ILE A 168 -9.65 -0.38 -6.59
N SER A 169 -10.31 -0.97 -7.58
CA SER A 169 -11.40 -0.28 -8.26
C SER A 169 -12.66 -0.31 -7.40
N THR A 170 -13.32 0.84 -7.33
CA THR A 170 -14.61 1.02 -6.65
C THR A 170 -15.79 1.00 -7.62
N ASP A 171 -15.55 0.65 -8.88
CA ASP A 171 -16.60 0.58 -9.89
C ASP A 171 -17.52 -0.61 -9.57
N GLU A 172 -18.74 -0.31 -9.13
CA GLU A 172 -19.82 -1.28 -8.94
C GLU A 172 -20.31 -1.76 -10.32
N ASP A 173 -19.82 -2.92 -10.73
CA ASP A 173 -20.45 -3.84 -11.70
C ASP A 173 -20.28 -3.66 -13.24
N ASP A 174 -20.13 -4.83 -13.87
CA ASP A 174 -20.65 -5.31 -15.16
C ASP A 174 -20.24 -4.70 -16.50
N THR A 175 -19.50 -3.59 -16.53
CA THR A 175 -19.22 -2.96 -17.84
C THR A 175 -18.24 -3.73 -18.72
N GLY A 176 -17.62 -4.81 -18.22
CA GLY A 176 -16.56 -5.51 -18.95
C GLY A 176 -15.36 -4.60 -19.25
N ILE A 177 -15.27 -3.44 -18.58
CA ILE A 177 -14.20 -2.48 -18.84
C ILE A 177 -12.92 -3.09 -18.28
N THR A 178 -12.11 -3.47 -19.24
CA THR A 178 -10.80 -4.04 -19.03
C THR A 178 -9.82 -2.89 -18.79
N TYR A 179 -9.51 -2.63 -17.52
CA TYR A 179 -8.55 -1.60 -17.17
C TYR A 179 -7.15 -2.04 -17.54
N VAL A 180 -6.51 -1.36 -18.50
CA VAL A 180 -5.09 -1.54 -18.76
C VAL A 180 -4.32 -0.77 -17.69
N LEU A 181 -3.41 -1.46 -17.00
CA LEU A 181 -2.55 -0.79 -16.03
C LEU A 181 -1.78 0.38 -16.69
N PRO A 182 -1.64 1.51 -15.98
CA PRO A 182 -1.00 2.72 -16.47
C PRO A 182 0.46 2.53 -16.90
N PRO A 183 1.04 3.46 -17.70
CA PRO A 183 2.43 3.41 -18.16
C PRO A 183 3.49 3.28 -17.07
N ILE A 184 3.17 3.68 -15.83
CA ILE A 184 4.00 3.43 -14.65
C ILE A 184 4.34 1.93 -14.52
N CYS A 185 3.45 1.03 -14.97
CA CYS A 185 3.54 -0.43 -14.89
C CYS A 185 4.30 -1.07 -16.07
N ASN A 186 5.03 -0.28 -16.87
CA ASN A 186 5.93 -0.83 -17.87
C ASN A 186 7.15 -1.51 -17.24
N ALA A 187 7.93 -2.19 -18.08
CA ALA A 187 9.09 -3.05 -17.78
C ALA A 187 10.23 -2.45 -16.90
N GLU A 188 10.07 -1.24 -16.36
CA GLU A 188 11.03 -0.60 -15.44
C GLU A 188 10.69 -0.81 -13.96
N MET A 189 9.56 -1.44 -13.61
CA MET A 189 9.16 -1.78 -12.23
C MET A 189 9.96 -2.94 -11.58
N THR A 190 11.29 -2.94 -11.76
CA THR A 190 12.19 -4.01 -11.31
C THR A 190 12.23 -4.24 -9.79
N ARG A 191 11.78 -3.24 -9.01
CA ARG A 191 11.76 -3.29 -7.55
C ARG A 191 10.42 -3.71 -6.95
N LEU A 192 9.39 -3.89 -7.77
CA LEU A 192 8.08 -4.25 -7.24
C LEU A 192 8.17 -5.61 -6.55
N ARG A 193 7.67 -5.69 -5.32
CA ARG A 193 7.64 -6.92 -4.49
C ARG A 193 6.25 -7.26 -4.01
N LYS A 194 5.35 -6.29 -3.93
CA LYS A 194 3.97 -6.48 -3.47
C LYS A 194 3.01 -5.92 -4.51
N LEU A 195 2.09 -6.75 -4.97
CA LEU A 195 1.04 -6.38 -5.92
C LEU A 195 -0.31 -6.81 -5.37
N VAL A 196 -1.24 -5.86 -5.27
CA VAL A 196 -2.63 -6.09 -4.90
C VAL A 196 -3.52 -5.48 -5.97
N LEU A 197 -4.37 -6.30 -6.57
CA LEU A 197 -5.34 -5.89 -7.59
C LEU A 197 -6.72 -6.38 -7.16
N ALA A 198 -7.66 -5.46 -6.99
CA ALA A 198 -9.06 -5.78 -6.67
C ALA A 198 -9.98 -5.09 -7.68
N ASN A 199 -10.91 -5.85 -8.27
CA ASN A 199 -11.75 -5.39 -9.39
C ASN A 199 -10.91 -4.92 -10.59
N VAL A 200 -9.75 -5.55 -10.83
CA VAL A 200 -8.84 -5.25 -11.94
C VAL A 200 -8.39 -6.58 -12.59
N SER A 201 -8.96 -6.89 -13.75
CA SER A 201 -8.72 -8.17 -14.43
C SER A 201 -7.59 -8.14 -15.45
N LEU A 202 -7.38 -7.02 -16.17
CA LEU A 202 -6.27 -6.92 -17.13
C LEU A 202 -5.05 -6.27 -16.49
N TRP A 203 -3.95 -7.01 -16.51
CA TRP A 203 -2.65 -6.51 -16.07
C TRP A 203 -1.56 -7.24 -16.87
N PRO A 204 -0.43 -6.56 -17.15
CA PRO A 204 0.67 -7.13 -17.91
C PRO A 204 1.40 -8.17 -17.05
N TYR A 205 0.87 -9.40 -17.05
CA TYR A 205 1.35 -10.54 -16.26
C TYR A 205 2.82 -10.90 -16.54
N ASP A 206 3.33 -10.54 -17.71
CA ASP A 206 4.72 -10.71 -18.11
C ASP A 206 5.65 -9.61 -17.59
N SER A 207 5.12 -8.52 -17.03
CA SER A 207 5.92 -7.36 -16.59
C SER A 207 6.30 -7.41 -15.10
N PHE A 208 5.69 -8.31 -14.33
CA PHE A 208 5.93 -8.45 -12.90
C PHE A 208 6.75 -9.69 -12.59
N HIS A 209 7.94 -9.48 -12.03
CA HIS A 209 8.88 -10.53 -11.65
C HIS A 209 9.32 -10.34 -10.21
N ASP A 210 9.86 -11.40 -9.60
CA ASP A 210 10.41 -11.37 -8.25
C ASP A 210 9.41 -10.88 -7.17
N LEU A 211 8.12 -11.12 -7.38
CA LEU A 211 7.10 -10.78 -6.38
C LEU A 211 7.28 -11.63 -5.12
N THR A 212 7.03 -11.01 -3.98
CA THR A 212 6.97 -11.64 -2.66
C THR A 212 5.52 -11.76 -2.17
N HIS A 213 4.64 -10.84 -2.60
CA HIS A 213 3.23 -10.85 -2.22
C HIS A 213 2.40 -10.54 -3.47
N LEU A 214 1.45 -11.42 -3.78
CA LEU A 214 0.47 -11.23 -4.84
C LEU A 214 -0.92 -11.47 -4.26
N ALA A 215 -1.82 -10.50 -4.42
CA ALA A 215 -3.23 -10.68 -4.10
C ALA A 215 -4.11 -10.18 -5.24
N LEU A 216 -5.02 -11.04 -5.66
CA LEU A 216 -6.01 -10.76 -6.70
C LEU A 216 -7.40 -10.97 -6.10
N TYR A 217 -8.27 -9.99 -6.29
CA TYR A 217 -9.65 -9.99 -5.82
C TYR A 217 -10.61 -9.68 -6.97
N ASP A 218 -11.73 -10.39 -7.01
CA ASP A 218 -12.94 -10.03 -7.75
C ASP A 218 -12.65 -9.69 -9.23
N GLN A 219 -11.93 -10.59 -9.91
CA GLN A 219 -11.65 -10.44 -11.34
C GLN A 219 -12.77 -11.05 -12.17
N LEU A 220 -13.25 -10.29 -13.16
CA LEU A 220 -14.15 -10.78 -14.22
C LEU A 220 -13.64 -12.09 -14.84
N ASP A 221 -14.51 -13.09 -14.92
CA ASP A 221 -14.20 -14.45 -15.37
C ASP A 221 -13.55 -14.46 -16.76
N GLU A 222 -14.06 -13.68 -17.71
CA GLU A 222 -13.60 -13.65 -19.11
C GLU A 222 -12.21 -13.02 -19.30
N ALA A 223 -11.71 -12.33 -18.28
CA ALA A 223 -10.42 -11.66 -18.31
C ALA A 223 -9.36 -12.37 -17.44
N ARG A 224 -9.73 -13.50 -16.80
CA ARG A 224 -8.80 -14.33 -16.04
C ARG A 224 -7.82 -15.05 -16.96
N LEU A 225 -6.69 -15.43 -16.40
CA LEU A 225 -5.62 -16.05 -17.17
C LEU A 225 -5.84 -17.56 -17.30
N PRO A 226 -5.54 -18.16 -18.46
CA PRO A 226 -5.43 -19.60 -18.58
C PRO A 226 -4.40 -20.16 -17.59
N LEU A 227 -4.64 -21.36 -17.08
CA LEU A 227 -3.80 -22.03 -16.08
C LEU A 227 -2.29 -21.99 -16.41
N HIS A 228 -1.92 -22.32 -17.64
CA HIS A 228 -0.51 -22.34 -18.05
C HIS A 228 0.14 -20.96 -18.00
N THR A 229 -0.57 -19.91 -18.43
CA THR A 229 -0.09 -18.53 -18.41
C THR A 229 0.07 -18.06 -16.96
N PHE A 230 -0.93 -18.33 -16.13
CA PHE A 230 -0.89 -17.96 -14.71
C PHE A 230 0.26 -18.65 -13.97
N LEU A 231 0.45 -19.95 -14.18
CA LEU A 231 1.58 -20.69 -13.60
C LEU A 231 2.93 -20.17 -14.11
N ASN A 232 3.03 -19.80 -15.39
CA ASN A 232 4.24 -19.17 -15.91
C ASN A 232 4.53 -17.85 -15.19
N THR A 233 3.51 -17.02 -14.94
CA THR A 233 3.65 -15.79 -14.14
C THR A 233 4.16 -16.07 -12.73
N LEU A 234 3.58 -17.05 -12.03
CA LEU A 234 4.04 -17.45 -10.70
C LEU A 234 5.49 -17.96 -10.72
N SER A 235 5.90 -18.65 -11.79
CA SER A 235 7.28 -19.14 -11.93
C SER A 235 8.32 -18.04 -12.07
N GLN A 236 7.91 -16.83 -12.50
CA GLN A 236 8.79 -15.65 -12.54
C GLN A 236 8.98 -15.00 -11.15
N SER A 237 8.32 -15.52 -10.11
CA SER A 237 8.38 -15.00 -8.74
C SER A 237 8.72 -16.13 -7.74
N PRO A 238 9.94 -16.69 -7.79
CA PRO A 238 10.33 -17.82 -6.93
C PRO A 238 10.42 -17.46 -5.43
N GLN A 239 10.47 -16.16 -5.10
CA GLN A 239 10.48 -15.63 -3.74
C GLN A 239 9.09 -15.32 -3.18
N LEU A 240 8.02 -15.76 -3.86
CA LEU A 240 6.65 -15.51 -3.42
C LEU A 240 6.40 -16.11 -2.03
N GLU A 241 6.09 -15.23 -1.07
CA GLU A 241 5.79 -15.58 0.32
C GLU A 241 4.27 -15.61 0.58
N THR A 242 3.50 -14.79 -0.14
CA THR A 242 2.05 -14.68 0.04
C THR A 242 1.33 -14.69 -1.30
N LEU A 243 0.35 -15.56 -1.46
CA LEU A 243 -0.53 -15.63 -2.63
C LEU A 243 -1.98 -15.66 -2.17
N ILE A 244 -2.78 -14.67 -2.60
CA ILE A 244 -4.22 -14.60 -2.29
C ILE A 244 -5.02 -14.48 -3.58
N LEU A 245 -5.98 -15.37 -3.76
CA LEU A 245 -6.84 -15.47 -4.96
C LEU A 245 -8.30 -15.60 -4.52
N VAL A 246 -9.03 -14.49 -4.41
CA VAL A 246 -10.45 -14.51 -4.00
C VAL A 246 -11.29 -14.01 -5.17
N GLY A 247 -12.16 -14.85 -5.72
CA GLY A 247 -12.92 -14.51 -6.93
C GLY A 247 -12.02 -14.10 -8.11
N ALA A 248 -10.81 -14.66 -8.19
CA ALA A 248 -9.77 -14.17 -9.10
C ALA A 248 -8.76 -15.24 -9.51
N GLY A 249 -7.94 -14.91 -10.53
CA GLY A 249 -6.81 -15.73 -10.99
C GLY A 249 -7.09 -16.48 -12.28
N LEU A 250 -7.62 -17.70 -12.17
CA LEU A 250 -7.71 -18.66 -13.29
C LEU A 250 -9.04 -18.60 -14.03
N GLU A 251 -8.97 -18.78 -15.35
CA GLU A 251 -10.14 -19.01 -16.20
C GLU A 251 -10.65 -20.45 -16.03
N ASP A 252 -11.97 -20.59 -15.84
CA ASP A 252 -12.61 -21.87 -15.49
C ASP A 252 -12.66 -22.89 -16.65
N ASP A 253 -12.72 -22.42 -17.90
CA ASP A 253 -13.08 -23.26 -19.05
C ASP A 253 -11.94 -24.16 -19.59
N PHE A 254 -10.68 -23.91 -19.21
CA PHE A 254 -9.51 -24.59 -19.83
C PHE A 254 -8.87 -25.72 -19.02
N ILE A 255 -9.44 -26.06 -17.88
CA ILE A 255 -8.81 -26.97 -16.91
C ILE A 255 -8.81 -28.44 -17.35
N PHE A 256 -9.75 -28.84 -18.20
CA PHE A 256 -9.98 -30.26 -18.48
C PHE A 256 -9.06 -30.89 -19.54
N ASP A 257 -8.41 -30.10 -20.42
CA ASP A 257 -7.70 -30.67 -21.59
C ASP A 257 -6.16 -30.59 -21.51
N THR A 258 -5.59 -29.73 -20.65
CA THR A 258 -4.13 -29.45 -20.64
C THR A 258 -3.38 -29.86 -19.37
N SER A 259 -4.09 -30.27 -18.32
CA SER A 259 -3.50 -30.51 -16.99
C SER A 259 -2.36 -31.54 -16.98
N ASN A 260 -2.38 -32.58 -17.81
CA ASN A 260 -1.31 -33.60 -17.76
C ASN A 260 0.04 -33.18 -18.37
N LEU A 261 0.11 -32.03 -19.06
CA LEU A 261 1.32 -31.58 -19.77
C LEU A 261 2.07 -30.45 -19.06
N ILE A 262 1.47 -29.85 -18.03
CA ILE A 262 2.02 -28.66 -17.38
C ILE A 262 2.95 -29.07 -16.24
N LYS A 263 4.20 -28.58 -16.29
CA LYS A 263 5.17 -28.79 -15.22
C LYS A 263 4.72 -28.06 -13.94
N PRO A 264 4.73 -28.74 -12.78
CA PRO A 264 4.45 -28.07 -11.52
C PRO A 264 5.43 -26.92 -11.24
N VAL A 265 4.90 -25.84 -10.68
CA VAL A 265 5.66 -24.67 -10.23
C VAL A 265 6.00 -24.84 -8.75
N SER A 266 7.28 -24.71 -8.41
CA SER A 266 7.72 -24.78 -7.01
C SER A 266 7.69 -23.40 -6.37
N LEU A 267 6.84 -23.21 -5.35
CA LEU A 267 6.73 -21.96 -4.58
C LEU A 267 7.40 -22.13 -3.22
N ALA A 268 8.71 -22.37 -3.22
CA ALA A 268 9.45 -22.83 -2.04
C ALA A 268 9.46 -21.84 -0.86
N CYS A 269 9.21 -20.55 -1.11
CA CYS A 269 9.16 -19.51 -0.09
C CYS A 269 7.74 -19.22 0.42
N LEU A 270 6.71 -19.89 -0.11
CA LEU A 270 5.33 -19.55 0.17
C LEU A 270 4.98 -19.86 1.63
N ARG A 271 4.53 -18.85 2.36
CA ARG A 271 4.10 -18.97 3.77
C ARG A 271 2.59 -18.94 3.91
N TYR A 272 1.90 -18.25 3.01
CA TYR A 272 0.45 -18.09 3.04
C TYR A 272 -0.15 -18.24 1.65
N LEU A 273 -1.11 -19.16 1.52
CA LEU A 273 -1.95 -19.34 0.34
C LEU A 273 -3.41 -19.22 0.75
N GLU A 274 -4.12 -18.30 0.11
CA GLU A 274 -5.56 -18.16 0.25
C GLU A 274 -6.24 -18.27 -1.11
N ILE A 275 -7.27 -19.12 -1.17
CA ILE A 275 -8.13 -19.29 -2.34
C ILE A 275 -9.58 -19.22 -1.84
N GLY A 276 -10.35 -18.27 -2.35
CA GLY A 276 -11.75 -18.06 -1.95
C GLY A 276 -12.64 -17.74 -3.14
N ASP A 277 -13.94 -17.98 -3.02
CA ASP A 277 -14.96 -17.54 -4.00
C ASP A 277 -14.72 -18.01 -5.45
N TRP A 278 -14.19 -19.24 -5.64
CA TRP A 278 -14.06 -19.83 -6.97
C TRP A 278 -15.35 -20.55 -7.37
N SER A 279 -15.85 -20.26 -8.59
CA SER A 279 -17.15 -20.74 -9.08
C SER A 279 -17.31 -22.26 -9.13
N PHE A 280 -16.21 -23.01 -9.25
CA PHE A 280 -16.23 -24.47 -9.35
C PHE A 280 -15.25 -25.16 -8.40
N GLU A 281 -15.73 -26.13 -7.63
CA GLU A 281 -14.95 -26.91 -6.64
C GLU A 281 -13.70 -27.60 -7.22
N MET A 282 -13.68 -27.89 -8.53
CA MET A 282 -12.58 -28.59 -9.20
C MET A 282 -11.41 -27.68 -9.59
N VAL A 283 -11.64 -26.37 -9.69
CA VAL A 283 -10.65 -25.39 -10.16
C VAL A 283 -9.53 -25.25 -9.11
N PRO A 284 -9.81 -25.08 -7.80
CA PRO A 284 -8.75 -25.00 -6.78
C PRO A 284 -7.93 -26.28 -6.72
N LEU A 285 -8.57 -27.45 -6.77
CA LEU A 285 -7.88 -28.74 -6.74
C LEU A 285 -6.94 -28.93 -7.93
N THR A 286 -7.33 -28.45 -9.11
CA THR A 286 -6.47 -28.58 -10.29
C THR A 286 -5.30 -27.60 -10.21
N PHE A 287 -5.53 -26.37 -9.78
CA PHE A 287 -4.45 -25.42 -9.50
C PHE A 287 -3.45 -25.98 -8.49
N LEU A 288 -3.94 -26.53 -7.37
CA LEU A 288 -3.13 -27.12 -6.31
C LEU A 288 -2.28 -28.31 -6.79
N LYS A 289 -2.72 -29.09 -7.79
CA LYS A 289 -1.91 -30.16 -8.40
C LYS A 289 -0.69 -29.63 -9.16
N HIS A 290 -0.71 -28.37 -9.58
CA HIS A 290 0.35 -27.74 -10.36
C HIS A 290 1.27 -26.84 -9.55
N ILE A 291 1.10 -26.75 -8.24
CA ILE A 291 2.00 -26.01 -7.38
C ILE A 291 2.59 -26.92 -6.31
N THR A 292 3.87 -26.75 -6.01
CA THR A 292 4.53 -27.41 -4.87
C THR A 292 4.67 -26.39 -3.75
N LEU A 293 4.03 -26.70 -2.62
CA LEU A 293 4.02 -25.87 -1.42
C LEU A 293 5.05 -26.38 -0.41
N PRO A 294 5.70 -25.49 0.36
CA PRO A 294 6.53 -25.91 1.48
C PRO A 294 5.63 -26.42 2.63
N PRO A 295 6.15 -27.34 3.48
CA PRO A 295 5.34 -27.98 4.52
C PRO A 295 4.87 -27.00 5.61
N GLU A 296 5.53 -25.85 5.77
CA GLU A 296 5.15 -24.81 6.71
C GLU A 296 4.13 -23.79 6.16
N ALA A 297 3.71 -23.92 4.89
CA ALA A 297 2.74 -23.02 4.30
C ALA A 297 1.37 -23.15 4.99
N THR A 298 0.79 -22.01 5.34
CA THR A 298 -0.59 -21.92 5.82
C THR A 298 -1.53 -21.84 4.61
N LEU A 299 -2.56 -22.68 4.61
CA LEU A 299 -3.55 -22.79 3.54
C LEU A 299 -4.93 -22.39 4.06
N CYS A 300 -5.56 -21.42 3.40
CA CYS A 300 -6.94 -20.98 3.65
C CYS A 300 -7.75 -21.22 2.38
N LEU A 301 -8.78 -22.09 2.45
CA LEU A 301 -9.67 -22.39 1.34
C LEU A 301 -11.11 -22.22 1.83
N TRP A 302 -11.93 -21.43 1.12
CA TRP A 302 -13.33 -21.19 1.50
C TRP A 302 -14.23 -20.88 0.31
#